data_AF-A0A7C3VQG2-F1
#
_entry.id   AF-A0A7C3VQG2-F1
#
_cell.length_a   1.000
_cell.length_b   1.000
_cell.length_c   1.000
_cell.angle_alpha   90.00
_cell.angle_beta   90.00
_cell.angle_gamma   90.00
#
_symmetry.space_group_name_H-M   'P 1'
#
loop_
_entity.id
_entity.type
_entity.pdbx_description
1 polymer ?
#
loop_
_entity_poly.entity_id
_entity_poly.type
_entity_poly.pdbx_seq_one_letter_code
_entity_poly.pdbx_strand_id
1 'polypeptide(L)'
;MTRLYLQSLTFSHFRSYKRAAFEFDGRPVAIHGANGSGKTNILEAISLLSPGRGLRRAKAEAMVRKPEAVGWKIATQLQSLHQIHEVETWVEPGASRQLRVDGKSASQLALGRIARI
;
A
#
# COMPACT_ATOMS: atom_id res chain seq x y z
N MET A 1 4.27 24.32 -5.54
CA MET A 1 3.39 23.82 -4.46
C MET A 1 3.85 22.41 -4.13
N THR A 2 4.29 22.19 -2.89
CA THR A 2 4.64 20.87 -2.39
C THR A 2 3.38 20.03 -2.29
N ARG A 3 3.34 18.86 -2.95
CA ARG A 3 2.18 17.97 -2.94
C ARG A 3 2.61 16.58 -2.48
N LEU A 4 1.74 15.94 -1.70
CA LEU A 4 1.87 14.56 -1.29
C LEU A 4 0.60 13.80 -1.73
N TYR A 5 0.72 12.90 -2.68
CA TYR A 5 -0.39 12.07 -3.14
C TYR A 5 0.12 10.81 -3.85
N LEU A 6 -0.72 9.78 -3.89
CA LEU A 6 -0.45 8.58 -4.70
C LEU A 6 -0.85 8.87 -6.14
N GLN A 7 0.02 8.62 -7.12
CA GLN A 7 -0.33 8.66 -8.55
C GLN A 7 -0.98 7.36 -9.00
N SER A 8 -0.58 6.25 -8.39
CA SER A 8 -1.15 4.93 -8.67
C SER A 8 -1.22 4.08 -7.40
N LEU A 9 -2.09 3.08 -7.39
CA LEU A 9 -2.16 2.08 -6.33
C LEU A 9 -2.55 0.73 -6.93
N THR A 10 -1.66 -0.25 -6.80
CA THR A 10 -1.89 -1.61 -7.31
C THR A 10 -1.84 -2.62 -6.18
N PHE A 11 -2.77 -3.57 -6.21
CA PHE A 11 -2.85 -4.69 -5.28
C PHE A 11 -2.62 -6.01 -6.00
N SER A 12 -1.97 -6.95 -5.31
CA SER A 12 -1.97 -8.37 -5.64
C SER A 12 -2.21 -9.16 -4.37
N HIS A 13 -3.25 -10.01 -4.38
CA HIS A 13 -3.61 -10.95 -3.31
C HIS A 13 -3.74 -10.31 -1.90
N PHE A 14 -4.20 -9.06 -1.84
CA PHE A 14 -4.34 -8.30 -0.60
C PHE A 14 -5.79 -8.31 -0.10
N ARG A 15 -6.02 -8.87 1.10
CA ARG A 15 -7.35 -8.96 1.74
C ARG A 15 -8.40 -9.56 0.78
N SER A 16 -9.43 -8.79 0.43
CA SER A 16 -10.50 -9.20 -0.50
C SER A 16 -10.11 -9.05 -1.97
N TYR A 17 -9.01 -8.38 -2.30
CA TYR A 17 -8.60 -8.11 -3.68
C TYR A 17 -7.63 -9.17 -4.18
N LYS A 18 -8.00 -9.88 -5.25
CA LYS A 18 -7.04 -10.70 -6.01
C LYS A 18 -6.08 -9.79 -6.80
N ARG A 19 -6.63 -8.82 -7.51
CA ARG A 19 -5.91 -7.76 -8.20
C ARG A 19 -6.80 -6.52 -8.25
N ALA A 20 -6.20 -5.34 -8.11
CA ALA A 20 -6.84 -4.06 -8.44
C ALA A 20 -5.75 -3.06 -8.82
N ALA A 21 -6.11 -2.08 -9.64
CA ALA A 21 -5.24 -0.97 -10.02
C ALA A 21 -6.07 0.31 -10.06
N PHE A 22 -5.53 1.38 -9.50
CA PHE A 22 -6.14 2.69 -9.44
C PHE A 22 -5.12 3.73 -9.91
N GLU A 23 -5.59 4.74 -10.61
CA GLU A 23 -4.83 5.92 -11.01
C GLU A 23 -5.45 7.16 -10.38
N PHE A 24 -4.61 8.12 -10.02
CA PHE A 24 -5.02 9.33 -9.32
C PHE A 24 -4.19 10.53 -9.82
N ASP A 25 -4.78 11.71 -9.73
CA ASP A 25 -4.17 12.98 -10.16
C ASP A 25 -3.94 13.97 -9.00
N GLY A 26 -4.09 13.48 -7.76
CA GLY A 26 -3.91 14.26 -6.54
C GLY A 26 -5.14 15.03 -6.08
N ARG A 27 -6.29 14.89 -6.73
CA ARG A 27 -7.57 15.40 -6.23
C ARG A 27 -8.16 14.47 -5.15
N PRO A 28 -9.05 14.98 -4.28
CA PRO A 28 -9.76 14.14 -3.30
C PRO A 28 -10.57 13.02 -3.99
N VAL A 29 -10.57 11.83 -3.40
CA VAL A 29 -11.28 10.65 -3.91
C VAL A 29 -12.26 10.13 -2.86
N ALA A 30 -13.50 9.88 -3.28
CA ALA A 30 -14.50 9.22 -2.46
C ALA A 30 -14.59 7.72 -2.82
N ILE A 31 -14.50 6.86 -1.81
CA ILE A 31 -14.65 5.40 -1.98
C ILE A 31 -16.03 5.01 -1.45
N HIS A 32 -16.94 4.58 -2.33
CA HIS A 32 -18.33 4.21 -1.98
C HIS A 32 -18.71 2.81 -2.48
N GLY A 33 -19.84 2.29 -1.98
CA GLY A 33 -20.35 0.95 -2.30
C GLY A 33 -20.85 0.21 -1.07
N ALA A 34 -21.39 -0.99 -1.28
CA ALA A 34 -22.00 -1.81 -0.22
C ALA A 34 -21.02 -2.15 0.93
N ASN A 35 -21.56 -2.47 2.12
CA ASN A 35 -20.75 -2.99 3.22
C ASN A 35 -20.10 -4.32 2.83
N GLY A 36 -18.85 -4.53 3.25
CA GLY A 36 -18.08 -5.72 2.85
C GLY A 36 -17.44 -5.66 1.47
N SER A 37 -17.66 -4.62 0.66
CA SER A 37 -17.09 -4.52 -0.71
C SER A 37 -15.57 -4.30 -0.77
N GLY A 38 -14.89 -4.19 0.36
CA GLY A 38 -13.43 -4.01 0.42
C GLY A 38 -12.94 -2.57 0.55
N LYS A 39 -13.83 -1.57 0.69
CA LYS A 39 -13.45 -0.14 0.83
C LYS A 39 -12.38 0.10 1.90
N THR A 40 -12.55 -0.46 3.10
CA THR A 40 -11.59 -0.32 4.20
C THR A 40 -10.27 -1.04 3.90
N ASN A 41 -10.26 -2.05 3.03
CA ASN A 41 -9.02 -2.72 2.63
C ASN A 41 -8.17 -1.79 1.74
N ILE A 42 -8.78 -0.91 0.93
CA ILE A 42 -8.06 0.14 0.20
C ILE A 42 -7.37 1.09 1.19
N LEU A 43 -8.09 1.58 2.19
CA LEU A 43 -7.53 2.46 3.22
C LEU A 43 -6.44 1.76 4.05
N GLU A 44 -6.61 0.47 4.34
CA GLU A 44 -5.59 -0.32 5.01
C GLU A 44 -4.32 -0.43 4.16
N ALA A 45 -4.44 -0.68 2.84
CA ALA A 45 -3.30 -0.71 1.93
C ALA A 45 -2.56 0.63 1.90
N ILE A 46 -3.29 1.75 1.82
CA ILE A 46 -2.71 3.10 1.88
C ILE A 46 -1.98 3.32 3.21
N SER A 47 -2.56 2.88 4.32
CA SER A 47 -1.94 3.02 5.64
C SER A 47 -0.61 2.28 5.80
N LEU A 48 -0.35 1.26 4.96
CA LEU A 48 0.93 0.55 4.95
C LEU A 48 2.04 1.36 4.25
N LEU A 49 1.71 2.43 3.53
CA LEU A 49 2.68 3.35 2.94
C LEU A 49 3.28 4.32 3.97
N SER A 50 2.99 4.11 5.25
CA SER A 50 3.62 4.76 6.40
C SER A 50 4.37 3.74 7.27
N PRO A 51 5.33 4.16 8.11
CA PRO A 51 6.03 3.26 9.01
C PRO A 51 5.08 2.47 9.93
N GLY A 52 5.37 1.19 10.16
CA GLY A 52 4.65 0.33 11.11
C GLY A 52 3.70 -0.67 10.46
N ARG A 53 2.65 -1.05 11.20
CA ARG A 53 1.75 -2.18 10.87
C ARG A 53 0.46 -1.78 10.16
N GLY A 54 0.34 -0.52 9.76
CA GLY A 54 -0.89 0.02 9.17
C GLY A 54 -2.04 0.17 10.17
N LEU A 55 -3.20 0.60 9.65
CA LEU A 55 -4.36 1.07 10.40
C LEU A 55 -4.91 0.02 11.38
N ARG A 56 -5.04 -1.24 10.95
CA ARG A 56 -5.58 -2.33 11.79
C ARG A 56 -4.56 -2.97 12.71
N ARG A 57 -3.28 -2.61 12.58
CA ARG A 57 -2.14 -3.22 13.31
C ARG A 57 -2.08 -4.75 13.22
N ALA A 58 -2.71 -5.32 12.19
CA ALA A 58 -2.75 -6.77 11.99
C ALA A 58 -1.35 -7.31 11.67
N LYS A 59 -1.13 -8.59 11.96
CA LYS A 59 0.05 -9.31 11.45
C LYS A 59 0.03 -9.30 9.92
N ALA A 60 1.19 -9.22 9.30
CA ALA A 60 1.29 -9.04 7.86
C ALA A 60 0.72 -10.25 7.08
N GLU A 61 0.86 -11.45 7.64
CA GLU A 61 0.33 -12.71 7.10
C GLU A 61 -1.20 -12.75 7.14
N ALA A 62 -1.83 -12.05 8.10
CA ALA A 62 -3.28 -11.97 8.19
C ALA A 62 -3.91 -11.12 7.07
N MET A 63 -3.09 -10.37 6.32
CA MET A 63 -3.52 -9.56 5.17
C MET A 63 -3.54 -10.36 3.87
N VAL A 64 -2.99 -11.58 3.86
CA VAL A 64 -2.97 -12.45 2.69
C VAL A 64 -4.38 -12.87 2.29
N ARG A 65 -4.68 -12.79 0.99
CA ARG A 65 -5.93 -13.28 0.44
C ARG A 65 -6.01 -14.82 0.50
N LYS A 66 -7.18 -15.31 0.90
CA LYS A 66 -7.56 -16.73 0.85
C LYS A 66 -8.44 -17.01 -0.39
N PRO A 67 -8.41 -18.24 -0.94
CA PRO A 67 -7.69 -19.43 -0.45
C PRO A 67 -6.23 -19.54 -0.92
N GLU A 68 -5.77 -18.71 -1.86
CA GLU A 68 -4.48 -18.91 -2.54
C GLU A 68 -3.28 -18.87 -1.58
N ALA A 69 -3.33 -18.01 -0.55
CA ALA A 69 -2.30 -17.93 0.50
C ALA A 69 -0.85 -17.69 0.01
N VAL A 70 -0.68 -17.13 -1.19
CA VAL A 70 0.62 -16.92 -1.87
C VAL A 70 1.40 -15.66 -1.43
N GLY A 71 0.96 -14.99 -0.36
CA GLY A 71 1.47 -13.67 0.02
C GLY A 71 0.61 -12.53 -0.54
N TRP A 72 1.10 -11.30 -0.41
CA TRP A 72 0.45 -10.11 -0.97
C TRP A 72 1.47 -9.05 -1.36
N LYS A 73 1.10 -8.16 -2.29
CA LYS A 73 1.91 -7.03 -2.71
C LYS A 73 1.05 -5.79 -2.93
N ILE A 74 1.57 -4.66 -2.48
CA ILE A 74 1.08 -3.31 -2.77
C ILE A 74 2.21 -2.58 -3.50
N ALA A 75 1.90 -1.95 -4.63
CA ALA A 75 2.82 -1.10 -5.36
C ALA A 75 2.15 0.25 -5.65
N THR A 76 2.93 1.32 -5.59
CA THR A 76 2.45 2.69 -5.80
C THR A 76 3.56 3.59 -6.32
N GLN A 77 3.18 4.60 -7.09
CA GLN A 77 4.00 5.79 -7.32
C GLN A 77 3.51 6.88 -6.38
N LEU A 78 4.38 7.36 -5.51
CA LEU A 78 4.11 8.39 -4.52
C LEU A 78 4.73 9.71 -4.99
N GLN A 79 3.90 10.71 -5.32
CA GLN A 79 4.37 12.08 -5.42
C GLN A 79 4.70 12.57 -4.01
N SER A 80 5.95 13.01 -3.79
CA SER A 80 6.41 13.66 -2.57
C SER A 80 7.22 14.90 -2.90
N LEU A 81 6.72 16.07 -2.48
CA LEU A 81 7.33 17.37 -2.80
C LEU A 81 7.51 17.53 -4.33
N HIS A 82 8.75 17.42 -4.82
CA HIS A 82 9.13 17.58 -6.22
C HIS A 82 9.58 16.27 -6.88
N GLN A 83 9.48 15.14 -6.16
CA GLN A 83 9.96 13.83 -6.62
C GLN A 83 8.81 12.82 -6.61
N ILE A 84 8.89 11.85 -7.52
CA ILE A 84 8.04 10.66 -7.51
C ILE A 84 8.90 9.51 -7.00
N HIS A 85 8.40 8.79 -5.99
CA HIS A 85 9.02 7.57 -5.48
C HIS A 85 8.22 6.36 -5.93
N GLU A 86 8.92 5.33 -6.41
CA GLU A 86 8.33 4.01 -6.57
C GLU A 86 8.40 3.27 -5.24
N VAL A 87 7.26 2.84 -4.73
CA VAL A 87 7.17 2.14 -3.44
C VAL A 87 6.48 0.80 -3.64
N GLU A 88 7.16 -0.26 -3.23
CA GLU A 88 6.60 -1.61 -3.21
C GLU A 88 6.70 -2.17 -1.79
N THR A 89 5.61 -2.72 -1.28
CA THR A 89 5.61 -3.44 -0.01
C THR A 89 4.85 -4.74 -0.14
N TRP A 90 5.45 -5.82 0.34
CA TRP A 90 4.91 -7.16 0.12
C TRP A 90 5.27 -8.10 1.27
N VAL A 91 4.60 -9.24 1.26
CA VAL A 91 4.89 -10.39 2.12
C VAL A 91 4.88 -11.62 1.22
N GLU A 92 5.92 -12.44 1.33
CA GLU A 92 5.94 -13.79 0.79
C GLU A 92 5.46 -14.79 1.86
N PRO A 93 4.96 -15.98 1.48
CA PRO A 93 4.55 -17.00 2.44
C PRO A 93 5.64 -17.31 3.47
N GLY A 94 5.32 -17.16 4.75
CA GLY A 94 6.26 -17.42 5.85
C GLY A 94 7.32 -16.34 6.08
N ALA A 95 7.34 -15.28 5.28
CA ALA A 95 8.30 -14.18 5.42
C ALA A 95 7.69 -12.98 6.17
N SER A 96 8.57 -12.13 6.71
CA SER A 96 8.17 -10.83 7.24
C SER A 96 7.88 -9.84 6.11
N ARG A 97 7.23 -8.71 6.45
CA ARG A 97 6.90 -7.64 5.50
C ARG A 97 8.17 -6.98 4.95
N GLN A 98 8.32 -7.04 3.64
CA GLN A 98 9.40 -6.43 2.87
C GLN A 98 8.96 -5.07 2.29
N LEU A 99 9.95 -4.22 1.99
CA LEU A 99 9.77 -2.90 1.40
C LEU A 99 10.90 -2.62 0.40
N ARG A 100 10.53 -2.02 -0.72
CA ARG A 100 11.43 -1.43 -1.70
C ARG A 100 11.00 0.00 -1.97
N VAL A 101 11.96 0.90 -2.07
CA VAL A 101 11.78 2.28 -2.49
C VAL A 101 12.78 2.56 -3.60
N ASP A 102 12.30 3.04 -4.75
CA ASP A 102 13.10 3.37 -5.93
C ASP A 102 14.05 2.24 -6.34
N GLY A 103 13.50 1.02 -6.44
CA GLY A 103 14.25 -0.18 -6.81
C GLY A 103 15.13 -0.78 -5.69
N LYS A 104 15.27 -0.13 -4.53
CA LYS A 104 16.20 -0.53 -3.45
C LYS A 104 15.47 -1.05 -2.22
N SER A 105 15.95 -2.18 -1.67
CA SER A 105 15.44 -2.72 -0.40
C SER A 105 15.60 -1.69 0.72
N ALA A 106 14.57 -1.52 1.54
CA ALA A 106 14.54 -0.52 2.59
C ALA A 106 13.81 -1.01 3.84
N SER A 107 14.14 -0.43 5.00
CA SER A 107 13.37 -0.65 6.21
C SER A 107 12.08 0.18 6.19
N GLN A 108 11.04 -0.25 6.92
CA GLN A 108 9.77 0.48 7.00
C GLN A 108 9.91 1.94 7.49
N LEU A 109 10.98 2.23 8.24
CA LEU A 109 11.29 3.61 8.67
C LEU A 109 11.57 4.55 7.49
N ALA A 110 12.01 4.03 6.34
CA ALA A 110 12.25 4.82 5.15
C ALA A 110 10.99 5.52 4.64
N LEU A 111 9.81 4.91 4.84
CA LEU A 111 8.52 5.51 4.48
C LEU A 111 8.28 6.85 5.19
N GLY A 112 8.77 7.00 6.43
CA GLY A 112 8.64 8.26 7.18
C GLY A 112 9.45 9.43 6.61
N ARG A 113 10.40 9.15 5.70
CA ARG A 113 11.18 10.17 5.00
C ARG A 113 10.49 10.64 3.72
N ILE A 114 9.81 9.73 3.02
CA ILE A 114 9.21 10.00 1.69
C ILE A 114 7.72 10.34 1.77
N ALA A 115 7.00 9.87 2.78
CA ALA A 115 5.56 10.08 2.95
C ALA A 115 5.24 11.09 4.08
N ARG A 116 6.15 12.04 4.32
CA ARG A 116 6.01 13.02 5.41
C ARG A 116 5.03 14.13 5.00
N ILE A 117 4.06 14.37 5.88
CA ILE A 117 3.20 15.57 5.88
C ILE A 117 3.92 16.67 6.67
#